data_AF-A0A4Q5WBS1-F1
#
_entry.id   AF-A0A4Q5WBS1-F1
#
_cell.length_a   1.000
_cell.length_b   1.000
_cell.length_c   1.000
_cell.angle_alpha   90.00
_cell.angle_beta   90.00
_cell.angle_gamma   90.00
#
_symmetry.space_group_name_H-M   'P 1'
#
loop_
_entity.id
_entity.type
_entity.pdbx_description
1 polymer ?
#
loop_
_entity_poly.entity_id
_entity_poly.type
_entity_poly.pdbx_seq_one_letter_code
_entity_poly.pdbx_strand_id
1 'polypeptide(L)' 'MELAISITVLIVFIGATVFAGWKAGRPRKDSIKAQWISWPLVTVLAGTAAFFALIHIVNLMGFHTGAQAAQKYRL' A
#
# COMPACT_ATOMS: atom_id res chain seq x y z
N MET A 1 -6.91 -7.85 13.72
CA MET A 1 -7.01 -6.41 14.02
C MET A 1 -8.46 -6.00 13.90
N GLU A 2 -8.90 -4.96 14.60
CA GLU A 2 -10.22 -4.35 14.37
C GLU A 2 -10.30 -3.81 12.94
N LEU A 3 -11.44 -4.01 12.26
CA LEU A 3 -11.68 -3.53 10.88
C LEU A 3 -11.36 -2.04 10.73
N ALA A 4 -11.70 -1.23 11.73
CA ALA A 4 -11.41 0.19 11.78
C ALA A 4 -9.91 0.49 11.63
N ILE A 5 -9.04 -0.27 12.32
CA ILE A 5 -7.59 -0.10 12.25
C ILE A 5 -7.09 -0.39 10.84
N SER A 6 -7.58 -1.46 10.21
CA SER A 6 -7.19 -1.82 8.84
C SER A 6 -7.58 -0.75 7.83
N ILE A 7 -8.75 -0.13 7.99
CA ILE A 7 -9.19 1.01 7.16
C ILE A 7 -8.29 2.22 7.38
N THR A 8 -7.95 2.56 8.62
CA THR A 8 -7.02 3.66 8.91
C THR A 8 -5.66 3.43 8.26
N VAL A 9 -5.12 2.21 8.39
CA VAL A 9 -3.84 1.83 7.76
C VAL A 9 -3.92 1.97 6.23
N LEU A 10 -5.01 1.53 5.60
CA LEU A 10 -5.21 1.69 4.17
C LEU A 10 -5.20 3.17 3.75
N ILE A 11 -5.95 4.02 4.45
CA ILE A 11 -6.01 5.46 4.14
C ILE A 11 -4.63 6.11 4.26
N VAL A 12 -3.87 5.77 5.31
CA VAL A 12 -2.50 6.27 5.50
C VAL A 12 -1.59 5.87 4.35
N PHE A 13 -1.61 4.61 3.92
CA PHE A 13 -0.76 4.16 2.81
C PHE A 13 -1.20 4.72 1.46
N ILE A 14 -2.49 4.92 1.23
CA ILE A 14 -2.99 5.65 0.04
C ILE A 14 -2.46 7.08 0.06
N GLY A 15 -2.61 7.79 1.18
CA GLY A 15 -2.10 9.15 1.33
C GLY A 15 -0.59 9.24 1.10
N ALA A 16 0.17 8.29 1.67
CA ALA A 16 1.62 8.19 1.45
C ALA A 16 1.98 7.92 -0.02
N THR A 17 1.22 7.06 -0.70
CA THR A 17 1.42 6.74 -2.13
C THR A 17 1.19 7.97 -2.99
N VAL A 18 0.08 8.69 -2.77
CA VAL A 18 -0.25 9.91 -3.51
C VAL A 18 0.79 11.00 -3.25
N PHE A 19 1.18 11.20 -1.99
CA PHE A 19 2.18 12.19 -1.61
C PHE A 19 3.56 11.88 -2.22
N ALA A 20 4.00 10.62 -2.14
CA ALA A 20 5.27 10.18 -2.71
C ALA A 20 5.25 10.28 -4.23
N GLY A 21 4.14 9.90 -4.88
CA GLY A 21 3.95 10.03 -6.33
C GLY A 21 4.01 11.48 -6.78
N TRP A 22 3.34 12.38 -6.06
CA TRP A 22 3.42 13.82 -6.31
C TRP A 22 4.84 14.38 -6.15
N LYS A 23 5.58 13.94 -5.13
CA LYS A 23 7.00 14.31 -4.93
C LYS A 23 7.90 13.74 -6.04
N ALA A 24 7.61 12.54 -6.53
CA ALA A 24 8.36 11.89 -7.60
C ALA A 24 8.18 12.59 -8.95
N GLY A 25 6.98 13.11 -9.24
CA GLY A 25 6.67 13.80 -10.49
C GLY A 25 7.19 15.23 -10.58
N ARG A 26 7.73 15.80 -9.49
CA ARG A 26 8.31 17.15 -9.51
C ARG A 26 9.74 17.10 -10.07
N PRO A 27 10.10 17.98 -11.01
CA PRO A 27 11.48 18.13 -11.45
C PRO A 27 12.39 18.38 -10.24
N ARG A 28 13.56 17.73 -10.23
CA ARG A 28 14.56 17.98 -9.19
C ARG A 28 14.97 19.46 -9.25
N LYS A 29 14.85 20.16 -8.12
CA LYS A 29 15.26 21.55 -7.97
C LYS A 29 16.77 21.73 -8.09
N ASP A 30 17.54 20.69 -7.76
CA ASP A 30 18.99 20.71 -7.75
C ASP A 30 19.50 19.43 -8.42
N SER A 31 20.23 19.58 -9.53
CA SER A 31 20.85 18.48 -10.26
C SER A 31 22.22 18.10 -9.69
N ILE A 32 22.79 18.95 -8.83
CA ILE A 32 24.14 18.80 -8.26
C ILE A 32 24.08 17.97 -6.97
N LYS A 33 22.98 18.08 -6.21
CA LYS A 33 22.80 17.31 -4.96
C LYS A 33 22.07 15.99 -5.21
N ALA A 34 22.69 14.89 -4.78
CA ALA A 34 22.06 13.58 -4.77
C ALA A 34 20.83 13.57 -3.84
N GLN A 35 19.72 13.03 -4.33
CA GLN A 35 18.51 12.87 -3.53
C GLN A 35 18.65 11.64 -2.64
N TRP A 36 18.57 11.85 -1.34
CA TRP A 36 18.72 10.80 -0.33
C TRP A 36 17.59 9.76 -0.32
N ILE A 37 16.38 10.18 -0.72
CA ILE A 37 15.19 9.32 -0.73
C ILE A 37 14.73 9.14 -2.17
N SER A 38 14.65 7.90 -2.66
CA SER A 38 14.02 7.63 -3.95
C SER A 38 12.50 7.72 -3.83
N TRP A 39 11.91 8.89 -4.14
CA TRP A 39 10.45 9.07 -4.14
C TRP A 39 9.71 8.04 -5.00
N PRO A 40 10.20 7.65 -6.21
CA PRO A 40 9.57 6.56 -6.96
C PRO A 40 9.53 5.24 -6.19
N LEU A 41 10.60 4.87 -5.49
CA LEU A 41 10.65 3.66 -4.68
C LEU A 41 9.65 3.73 -3.51
N VAL A 42 9.57 4.88 -2.84
CA VAL A 42 8.61 5.10 -1.75
C VAL A 42 7.17 4.97 -2.27
N THR A 43 6.87 5.50 -3.45
CA THR A 43 5.55 5.36 -4.08
C THR A 43 5.18 3.90 -4.31
N VAL A 44 6.11 3.11 -4.87
CA VAL A 44 5.87 1.69 -5.14
C VAL A 44 5.65 0.93 -3.83
N LEU A 45 6.53 1.11 -2.83
CA LEU A 45 6.42 0.41 -1.55
C LEU A 45 5.13 0.78 -0.80
N ALA A 46 4.77 2.08 -0.76
CA ALA A 46 3.53 2.52 -0.13
C ALA A 46 2.29 1.98 -0.87
N GLY A 47 2.33 1.95 -2.20
CA GLY A 47 1.25 1.38 -3.03
C GLY A 47 1.09 -0.11 -2.80
N THR A 48 2.19 -0.86 -2.72
CA THR A 48 2.17 -2.29 -2.36
C THR A 48 1.59 -2.50 -0.97
N ALA A 49 1.99 -1.71 0.02
CA ALA A 49 1.44 -1.80 1.37
C ALA A 49 -0.07 -1.48 1.42
N ALA A 50 -0.53 -0.48 0.67
CA ALA A 50 -1.96 -0.19 0.50
C ALA A 50 -2.70 -1.39 -0.10
N PHE A 51 -2.13 -2.03 -1.11
CA PHE A 51 -2.72 -3.21 -1.75
C PHE A 51 -2.87 -4.39 -0.77
N PHE A 52 -1.85 -4.65 0.05
CA PHE A 52 -1.95 -5.68 1.09
C PHE A 52 -2.98 -5.32 2.16
N ALA A 53 -3.07 -4.06 2.58
CA ALA A 53 -4.10 -3.60 3.52
C ALA A 53 -5.52 -3.80 2.95
N LEU A 54 -5.70 -3.57 1.65
CA LEU A 54 -6.96 -3.82 0.95
C LEU A 54 -7.32 -5.31 0.96
N ILE A 55 -6.39 -6.20 0.61
CA ILE A 55 -6.60 -7.66 0.69
C ILE A 55 -6.98 -8.07 2.12
N HIS A 56 -6.30 -7.49 3.12
CA HIS A 56 -6.59 -7.78 4.53
C HIS A 56 -8.02 -7.37 4.92
N ILE A 57 -8.48 -6.19 4.49
CA ILE A 57 -9.86 -5.73 4.71
C ILE A 57 -10.87 -6.67 4.04
N VAL A 58 -10.62 -7.08 2.80
CA VAL A 58 -11.48 -8.03 2.07
C VAL A 58 -11.60 -9.36 2.82
N ASN A 59 -10.49 -9.86 3.38
CA ASN A 59 -10.50 -11.05 4.23
C ASN A 59 -11.31 -10.86 5.51
N LEU A 60 -11.20 -9.69 6.17
CA LEU A 60 -11.99 -9.37 7.37
C LEU A 60 -13.49 -9.25 7.07
N MET A 61 -13.87 -8.87 5.85
CA MET A 61 -15.26 -8.83 5.38
C MET A 61 -15.84 -10.22 5.08
N GLY A 62 -15.07 -11.29 5.27
CA GLY A 62 -15.52 -12.68 5.06
C GLY A 62 -15.25 -13.23 3.66
N PHE A 63 -14.63 -12.44 2.77
CA PHE A 63 -14.14 -12.93 1.48
C PHE A 63 -12.74 -13.52 1.69
N HIS A 64 -12.67 -14.82 1.97
CA HIS A 64 -11.40 -15.51 2.14
C HIS A 64 -10.62 -15.53 0.81
N THR A 65 -9.39 -15.04 0.85
CA THR A 65 -8.42 -15.07 -0.26
C THR A 65 -7.27 -16.04 0.05
N GLY A 66 -6.58 -16.56 -0.98
CA GLY A 66 -5.41 -17.42 -0.81
C GLY A 66 -5.70 -18.83 -0.26
N ALA A 67 -4.83 -19.32 0.65
CA ALA A 67 -4.87 -20.70 1.14
C ALA A 67 -6.20 -21.06 1.84
N GLN A 68 -6.80 -20.12 2.57
CA GLN A 68 -8.09 -20.31 3.24
C GLN A 68 -9.24 -20.48 2.24
N ALA A 69 -9.18 -19.77 1.11
CA ALA A 69 -10.13 -19.97 0.00
C ALA A 69 -9.97 -21.37 -0.60
N ALA A 70 -8.73 -21.80 -0.86
CA ALA A 70 -8.44 -23.13 -1.40
C ALA A 70 -8.84 -24.26 -0.44
N GLN A 71 -8.72 -24.05 0.87
CA GLN A 71 -9.08 -25.03 1.90
C GLN A 71 -10.60 -25.24 1.99
N LYS A 72 -11.41 -24.21 1.73
CA LYS A 72 -12.88 -24.30 1.71
C LYS A 72 -13.42 -25.29 0.65
N TYR A 73 -12.65 -25.53 -0.42
CA TYR A 73 -13.05 -26.41 -1.54
C TYR A 73 -12.25 -27.72 -1.61
N ARG A 74 -11.34 -27.98 -0.67
CA ARG A 74 -10.72 -29.30 -0.53
C ARG A 74 -11.72 -30.22 0.20
N LEU A 75 -12.40 -31.06 -0.58
CA LEU A 75 -13.19 -32.21 -0.11
C LEU A 75 -12.28 -33.25 0.57
#